data_AF-A0A945Z3Y5-F1
#
_entry.id   AF-A0A945Z3Y5-F1
#
_cell.length_a   1.000
_cell.length_b   1.000
_cell.length_c   1.000
_cell.angle_alpha   90.00
_cell.angle_beta   90.00
_cell.angle_gamma   90.00
#
_symmetry.space_group_name_H-M   'P 1'
#
loop_
_entity.id
_entity.type
_entity.pdbx_description
1 polymer ?
#
loop_
_entity_poly.entity_id
_entity_poly.type
_entity_poly.pdbx_seq_one_letter_code
_entity_poly.pdbx_strand_id
1 'polypeptide(L)'
;GVFGTLCVGFFAEGHYIPQSVGNGLFFGGGASLLGSQFLGVWVVALFAFLLSGIFWLALKYTIGIRVEASEEMEGLDICEHNNVAYPDFVIRRAGDTFVSTSKVFIGGVEDIPQEETPLPVKLITKGRAPVQKIEAIIRPEKLHFVKNALEEAGCPGISIAQIDGHGMEKGVIQQWRGKHYKVDLLPKMKIEILAEKDDVDKFVNVIVQSAKTGSFGDGLVFVCDTNGIINIRTGYEGSADID
;
A
#
# COMPACT_ATOMS: atom_id res chain seq x y z
N GLY A 1 1.79 45.23 9.32
CA GLY A 1 1.16 44.10 10.03
C GLY A 1 0.28 44.63 11.15
N VAL A 2 -0.67 43.84 11.65
CA VAL A 2 -1.69 44.26 12.63
C VAL A 2 -1.10 45.04 13.81
N PHE A 3 -0.04 44.49 14.43
CA PHE A 3 0.64 45.14 15.56
C PHE A 3 1.19 46.53 15.19
N GLY A 4 1.87 46.65 14.04
CA GLY A 4 2.42 47.93 13.60
C GLY A 4 1.34 49.00 13.37
N THR A 5 0.21 48.62 12.78
CA THR A 5 -0.92 49.53 12.55
C THR A 5 -1.54 50.02 13.86
N LEU A 6 -1.66 49.13 14.86
CA LEU A 6 -2.13 49.51 16.19
C LEU A 6 -1.12 50.38 16.95
N CYS A 7 0.18 50.11 16.82
CA CYS A 7 1.23 50.94 17.44
C CYS A 7 1.21 52.38 16.94
N VAL A 8 0.82 52.64 15.68
CA VAL A 8 0.61 54.01 15.19
C VAL A 8 -0.51 54.71 15.97
N GLY A 9 -1.59 54.00 16.30
CA GLY A 9 -2.68 54.56 17.12
C GLY A 9 -2.26 54.91 18.56
N PHE A 10 -1.30 54.18 19.13
CA PHE A 10 -0.80 54.43 20.49
C PHE A 10 0.31 55.48 20.54
N PHE A 11 1.28 55.39 19.62
CA PHE A 11 2.57 56.06 19.73
C PHE A 11 2.87 57.09 18.62
N ALA A 12 1.95 57.36 17.70
CA ALA A 12 2.20 58.39 16.67
C ALA A 12 2.45 59.77 17.31
N GLU A 13 3.34 60.55 16.69
CA GLU A 13 3.57 61.93 17.08
C GLU A 13 3.70 62.77 15.81
N GLY A 14 2.78 63.72 15.64
CA GLY A 14 2.66 64.56 14.44
C GLY A 14 3.88 65.45 14.19
N HIS A 15 4.64 65.74 15.24
CA HIS A 15 5.86 66.53 15.14
C HIS A 15 6.99 65.80 14.40
N TYR A 16 7.11 64.48 14.59
CA TYR A 16 8.16 63.66 13.97
C TYR A 16 7.69 62.95 12.71
N ILE A 17 6.37 62.79 12.52
CA ILE A 17 5.78 62.09 11.38
C ILE A 17 4.82 63.05 10.64
N PRO A 18 5.32 63.80 9.64
CA PRO A 18 4.51 64.79 8.92
C PRO A 18 3.37 64.19 8.08
N GLN A 19 3.38 62.87 7.85
CA GLN A 19 2.28 62.13 7.21
C GLN A 19 1.24 61.58 8.20
N SER A 20 1.44 61.76 9.52
CA SER A 20 0.50 61.27 10.52
C SER A 20 -0.69 62.23 10.68
N VAL A 21 -1.88 61.66 10.85
CA VAL A 21 -3.15 62.39 10.93
C VAL A 21 -3.39 63.03 12.31
N GLY A 22 -2.38 63.04 13.18
CA GLY A 22 -2.44 63.52 14.56
C GLY A 22 -1.54 62.71 15.50
N ASN A 23 -1.56 63.08 16.79
CA ASN A 23 -0.84 62.35 17.84
C ASN A 23 -1.58 61.06 18.23
N GLY A 24 -0.84 60.08 18.73
CA GLY A 24 -1.35 58.85 19.30
C GLY A 24 -1.92 59.06 20.70
N LEU A 25 -2.58 58.02 21.21
CA LEU A 25 -3.29 58.06 22.49
C LEU A 25 -2.38 58.46 23.66
N PHE A 26 -1.12 57.98 23.70
CA PHE A 26 -0.19 58.29 24.80
C PHE A 26 0.44 59.68 24.70
N PHE A 27 0.35 60.33 23.54
CA PHE A 27 0.88 61.67 23.29
C PHE A 27 -0.23 62.74 23.19
N GLY A 28 -1.37 62.47 23.84
CA GLY A 28 -2.47 63.43 24.01
C GLY A 28 -3.38 63.61 22.78
N GLY A 29 -3.25 62.79 21.74
CA GLY A 29 -4.07 62.89 20.53
C GLY A 29 -5.47 62.27 20.61
N GLY A 30 -5.84 61.69 21.76
CA GLY A 30 -7.15 61.10 22.00
C GLY A 30 -7.36 59.73 21.36
N ALA A 31 -8.59 59.19 21.47
CA ALA A 31 -8.92 57.83 21.03
C ALA A 31 -9.32 57.72 19.54
N SER A 32 -9.45 58.84 18.83
CA SER A 32 -9.93 58.88 17.44
C SER A 32 -8.96 58.21 16.46
N LEU A 33 -7.66 58.45 16.61
CA LEU A 33 -6.63 57.81 15.78
C LEU A 33 -6.54 56.31 16.05
N LEU A 34 -6.59 55.89 17.32
CA LEU A 34 -6.59 54.48 17.67
C LEU A 34 -7.84 53.76 17.12
N GLY A 35 -9.01 54.39 17.23
CA GLY A 35 -10.27 53.84 16.70
C GLY A 35 -10.24 53.65 15.18
N SER A 36 -9.69 54.60 14.42
CA SER A 36 -9.58 54.47 12.96
C SER A 36 -8.60 53.36 12.54
N GLN A 37 -7.49 53.18 13.27
CA GLN A 37 -6.56 52.06 13.03
C GLN A 37 -7.20 50.70 13.34
N PHE A 38 -7.93 50.58 14.45
CA PHE A 38 -8.67 49.34 14.77
C PHE A 38 -9.73 49.01 13.73
N LEU A 39 -10.50 50.01 13.28
CA LEU A 39 -11.50 49.83 12.24
C LEU A 39 -10.85 49.36 10.93
N GLY A 40 -9.73 49.99 10.53
CA GLY A 40 -8.98 49.59 9.34
C GLY A 40 -8.50 48.14 9.40
N VAL A 41 -7.90 47.72 10.52
CA VAL A 41 -7.48 46.32 10.74
C VAL A 41 -8.68 45.38 10.64
N TRP A 42 -9.80 45.73 11.27
CA TRP A 42 -11.02 44.91 11.27
C TRP A 42 -11.62 44.76 9.87
N VAL A 43 -11.67 45.85 9.09
CA VAL A 43 -12.19 45.81 7.71
C VAL A 43 -11.33 44.91 6.83
N VAL A 44 -10.00 45.02 6.93
CA VAL A 44 -9.08 44.17 6.16
C VAL A 44 -9.18 42.71 6.59
N ALA A 45 -9.28 42.44 7.91
CA ALA A 45 -9.44 41.09 8.43
C ALA A 45 -10.76 40.46 7.97
N LEU A 46 -11.87 41.21 8.03
CA LEU A 46 -13.18 40.75 7.58
C LEU A 46 -13.17 40.48 6.07
N PHE A 47 -12.59 41.38 5.28
CA PHE A 47 -12.44 41.19 3.83
C PHE A 47 -11.64 39.92 3.50
N ALA A 48 -10.47 39.74 4.13
CA ALA A 48 -9.63 38.57 3.92
C ALA A 48 -10.33 37.27 4.33
N PHE A 49 -11.04 37.28 5.47
CA PHE A 49 -11.80 36.13 5.95
C PHE A 49 -12.95 35.75 5.01
N LEU A 50 -13.73 36.73 4.54
CA LEU A 50 -14.83 36.49 3.61
C LEU A 50 -14.31 35.99 2.25
N LEU A 51 -13.26 36.61 1.71
CA LEU A 51 -12.74 36.24 0.40
C LEU A 51 -12.09 34.84 0.43
N SER A 52 -11.34 34.53 1.49
CA SER A 52 -10.82 33.18 1.73
C SER A 52 -11.95 32.17 1.94
N GLY A 53 -12.97 32.51 2.72
CA GLY A 53 -14.13 31.65 2.97
C GLY A 53 -14.90 31.32 1.70
N ILE A 54 -15.13 32.30 0.82
CA ILE A 54 -15.76 32.11 -0.49
C ILE A 54 -14.89 31.20 -1.36
N PHE A 55 -13.59 31.43 -1.38
CA PHE A 55 -12.65 30.59 -2.14
C PHE A 55 -12.66 29.13 -1.67
N TRP A 56 -12.61 28.90 -0.35
CA TRP A 56 -12.72 27.55 0.22
C TRP A 56 -14.09 26.92 -0.06
N LEU A 57 -15.18 27.68 0.04
CA LEU A 57 -16.51 27.17 -0.27
C LEU A 57 -16.64 26.76 -1.74
N ALA A 58 -16.06 27.55 -2.66
CA ALA A 58 -16.00 27.24 -4.07
C ALA A 58 -15.22 25.93 -4.31
N LEU A 59 -14.02 25.79 -3.72
CA LEU A 59 -13.25 24.55 -3.79
C LEU A 59 -14.01 23.34 -3.26
N LYS A 60 -14.75 23.50 -2.16
CA LYS A 60 -15.57 22.43 -1.58
C LYS A 60 -16.63 21.92 -2.56
N TYR A 61 -17.21 22.81 -3.37
CA TYR A 61 -18.29 22.47 -4.28
C TYR A 61 -17.80 21.99 -5.65
N THR A 62 -16.63 22.45 -6.10
CA THR A 62 -16.11 22.08 -7.43
C THR A 62 -15.22 20.83 -7.38
N ILE A 63 -14.20 20.84 -6.52
CA ILE A 63 -13.14 19.81 -6.51
C ILE A 63 -13.23 18.93 -5.26
N GLY A 64 -13.86 19.43 -4.19
CA GLY A 64 -13.80 18.82 -2.87
C GLY A 64 -12.48 19.17 -2.18
N ILE A 65 -12.55 19.39 -0.85
CA ILE A 65 -11.36 19.72 -0.03
C ILE A 65 -10.79 18.46 0.65
N ARG A 66 -11.61 17.41 0.73
CA ARG A 66 -11.31 16.16 1.41
C ARG A 66 -11.56 15.03 0.43
N VAL A 67 -10.63 14.10 0.46
CA VAL A 67 -10.68 12.81 -0.21
C VAL A 67 -11.71 11.94 0.52
N GLU A 68 -12.31 10.98 -0.17
CA GLU A 68 -13.27 10.07 0.47
C GLU A 68 -12.59 9.30 1.61
N ALA A 69 -13.32 9.00 2.69
CA ALA A 69 -12.73 8.31 3.85
C ALA A 69 -12.18 6.92 3.52
N SER A 70 -12.73 6.25 2.50
CA SER A 70 -12.23 4.99 1.95
C SER A 70 -10.85 5.17 1.29
N GLU A 71 -10.73 6.16 0.40
CA GLU A 71 -9.49 6.53 -0.28
C GLU A 71 -8.40 7.06 0.69
N GLU A 72 -8.79 7.81 1.75
CA GLU A 72 -7.87 8.23 2.81
C GLU A 72 -7.35 7.04 3.64
N MET A 73 -8.13 5.97 3.77
CA MET A 73 -7.73 4.73 4.47
C MET A 73 -6.86 3.81 3.62
N GLU A 74 -7.12 3.73 2.31
CA GLU A 74 -6.34 2.91 1.37
C GLU A 74 -5.00 3.57 1.03
N GLY A 75 -4.95 4.90 1.02
CA GLY A 75 -3.75 5.70 0.80
C GLY A 75 -3.77 6.38 -0.56
N LEU A 76 -3.55 7.69 -0.55
CA LEU A 76 -3.68 8.56 -1.71
C LEU A 76 -2.78 8.13 -2.89
N ASP A 77 -1.59 7.64 -2.58
CA ASP A 77 -0.62 7.21 -3.59
C ASP A 77 -1.06 5.96 -4.36
N ILE A 78 -1.91 5.12 -3.77
CA ILE A 78 -2.47 3.96 -4.47
C ILE A 78 -3.47 4.43 -5.54
N CYS A 79 -4.34 5.37 -5.21
CA CYS A 79 -5.35 5.89 -6.13
C CYS A 79 -4.75 6.79 -7.23
N GLU A 80 -3.74 7.60 -6.91
CA GLU A 80 -3.16 8.58 -7.85
C GLU A 80 -1.95 8.03 -8.62
N HIS A 81 -1.11 7.22 -7.99
CA HIS A 81 0.19 6.80 -8.52
C HIS A 81 0.30 5.30 -8.76
N ASN A 82 -0.76 4.53 -8.45
CA ASN A 82 -0.78 3.07 -8.51
C ASN A 82 0.45 2.44 -7.83
N ASN A 83 0.92 3.07 -6.75
CA ASN A 83 2.12 2.69 -6.04
C ASN A 83 1.90 2.84 -4.54
N VAL A 84 2.39 1.87 -3.78
CA VAL A 84 2.28 1.87 -2.32
C VAL A 84 3.50 2.59 -1.76
N ALA A 85 3.31 3.75 -1.13
CA ALA A 85 4.43 4.54 -0.61
C ALA A 85 5.18 3.89 0.57
N TYR A 86 4.51 3.01 1.34
CA TYR A 86 5.07 2.37 2.53
C TYR A 86 4.64 0.89 2.64
N PRO A 87 5.19 -0.01 1.80
CA PRO A 87 4.76 -1.40 1.75
C PRO A 87 4.88 -2.14 3.09
N ASP A 88 5.82 -1.73 3.95
CA ASP A 88 6.06 -2.35 5.26
C ASP A 88 5.04 -1.95 6.35
N PHE A 89 4.20 -0.94 6.11
CA PHE A 89 3.24 -0.39 7.10
C PHE A 89 1.77 -0.61 6.71
N VAL A 90 1.48 -1.15 5.52
CA VAL A 90 0.13 -1.48 5.10
C VAL A 90 -0.34 -2.75 5.81
N ILE A 91 -1.32 -2.61 6.71
CA ILE A 91 -1.98 -3.75 7.35
C ILE A 91 -2.80 -4.48 6.28
N ARG A 92 -2.25 -5.57 5.73
CA ARG A 92 -2.98 -6.48 4.84
C ARG A 92 -4.06 -7.20 5.63
N ARG A 93 -5.32 -7.15 5.16
CA ARG A 93 -6.37 -8.01 5.71
C ARG A 93 -6.21 -9.41 5.13
N ALA A 94 -6.48 -10.44 5.94
CA ALA A 94 -6.52 -11.81 5.45
C ALA A 94 -7.63 -11.94 4.39
N GLY A 95 -7.25 -12.08 3.12
CA GLY A 95 -8.17 -12.09 1.97
C GLY A 95 -7.80 -11.13 0.84
N ASP A 96 -6.85 -10.20 1.05
CA ASP A 96 -6.40 -9.28 0.02
C ASP A 96 -5.51 -10.02 -1.01
N THR A 97 -6.14 -10.69 -1.97
CA THR A 97 -5.49 -11.11 -3.22
C THR A 97 -5.04 -9.86 -3.97
N PHE A 98 -3.80 -9.86 -4.44
CA PHE A 98 -3.20 -8.79 -5.25
C PHE A 98 -4.04 -8.54 -6.52
N VAL A 99 -5.04 -7.67 -6.44
CA VAL A 99 -5.63 -7.05 -7.62
C VAL A 99 -4.84 -5.78 -7.82
N SER A 100 -3.84 -5.85 -8.69
CA SER A 100 -3.35 -4.66 -9.39
C SER A 100 -4.52 -4.11 -10.20
N THR A 101 -5.38 -3.29 -9.58
CA THR A 101 -6.39 -2.51 -10.27
C THR A 101 -5.69 -1.42 -11.06
N SER A 102 -5.06 -1.79 -12.16
CA SER A 102 -5.10 -0.93 -13.33
C SER A 102 -6.58 -0.70 -13.59
N LYS A 103 -7.04 0.52 -13.29
CA LYS A 103 -8.33 1.04 -13.71
C LYS A 103 -8.33 0.99 -15.23
N VAL A 104 -8.70 -0.16 -15.80
CA VAL A 104 -9.06 -0.28 -17.21
C VAL A 104 -10.19 0.71 -17.39
N PHE A 105 -9.93 1.76 -18.16
CA PHE A 105 -10.95 2.66 -18.65
C PHE A 105 -12.06 1.80 -19.27
N ILE A 106 -13.23 1.77 -18.65
CA ILE A 106 -14.46 1.36 -19.33
C ILE A 106 -14.84 2.53 -20.24
N GLY A 107 -14.06 2.72 -21.29
CA GLY A 107 -14.48 3.36 -22.53
C GLY A 107 -15.01 2.24 -23.42
N GLY A 108 -16.25 2.39 -23.89
CA GLY A 108 -17.02 1.35 -24.55
C GLY A 108 -16.20 0.53 -25.56
N VAL A 109 -16.11 -0.76 -25.29
CA VAL A 109 -15.73 -1.76 -26.28
C VAL A 109 -17.02 -2.14 -26.99
N GLU A 110 -17.17 -1.68 -28.23
CA GLU A 110 -18.18 -2.20 -29.15
C GLU A 110 -18.06 -3.73 -29.25
N ASP A 111 -19.22 -4.37 -29.31
CA ASP A 111 -19.48 -5.81 -29.20
C ASP A 111 -18.41 -6.71 -29.85
N ILE A 112 -17.61 -7.37 -29.02
CA ILE A 112 -16.83 -8.54 -29.44
C ILE A 112 -17.85 -9.67 -29.62
N PRO A 113 -18.00 -10.29 -30.81
CA PRO A 113 -18.91 -11.41 -30.99
C PRO A 113 -18.51 -12.56 -30.09
N GLN A 114 -19.38 -12.89 -29.13
CA GLN A 114 -19.27 -14.12 -28.35
C GLN A 114 -19.59 -15.30 -29.25
N GLU A 115 -18.57 -15.91 -29.83
CA GLU A 115 -18.66 -17.26 -30.35
C GLU A 115 -18.35 -18.24 -29.21
N GLU A 116 -19.33 -18.41 -28.30
CA GLU A 116 -19.31 -19.48 -27.31
C GLU A 116 -19.58 -20.82 -27.99
N THR A 117 -18.50 -21.48 -28.41
CA THR A 117 -18.47 -22.94 -28.25
C THR A 117 -17.44 -23.25 -27.18
N PRO A 118 -17.86 -23.50 -25.92
CA PRO A 118 -16.94 -24.00 -24.92
C PRO A 118 -16.49 -25.38 -25.39
N LEU A 119 -15.25 -25.47 -25.87
CA LEU A 119 -14.57 -26.76 -25.99
C LEU A 119 -14.64 -27.39 -24.59
N PRO A 120 -15.26 -28.58 -24.41
CA PRO A 120 -15.33 -29.19 -23.10
C PRO A 120 -13.92 -29.64 -22.75
N VAL A 121 -13.20 -28.84 -21.94
CA VAL A 121 -12.01 -29.33 -21.23
C VAL A 121 -12.52 -30.35 -20.23
N LYS A 122 -12.57 -31.59 -20.69
CA LYS A 122 -12.94 -32.73 -19.89
C LYS A 122 -11.72 -33.01 -19.02
N LEU A 123 -11.74 -32.56 -17.76
CA LEU A 123 -10.78 -33.00 -16.74
C LEU A 123 -10.93 -34.51 -16.60
N ILE A 124 -10.20 -35.31 -17.38
CA ILE A 124 -10.21 -36.76 -17.25
C ILE A 124 -9.35 -37.11 -16.04
N THR A 125 -9.97 -37.13 -14.86
CA THR A 125 -9.43 -37.77 -13.66
C THR A 125 -9.40 -39.28 -13.87
N LYS A 126 -8.38 -39.80 -14.54
CA LYS A 126 -7.99 -41.22 -14.45
C LYS A 126 -6.48 -41.38 -14.55
N GLY A 127 -5.82 -41.20 -13.40
CA GLY A 127 -4.42 -41.53 -13.18
C GLY A 127 -3.78 -40.57 -12.19
N ARG A 128 -3.01 -41.09 -11.23
CA ARG A 128 -2.13 -40.24 -10.41
C ARG A 128 -1.12 -39.62 -11.37
N ALA A 129 -1.12 -38.29 -11.53
CA ALA A 129 -0.19 -37.65 -12.44
C ALA A 129 1.27 -38.03 -12.08
N PRO A 130 2.21 -38.04 -13.05
CA PRO A 130 3.61 -38.39 -12.79
C PRO A 130 4.36 -37.33 -11.98
N VAL A 131 3.70 -36.22 -11.63
CA VAL A 131 4.25 -35.02 -11.03
C VAL A 131 3.64 -34.74 -9.66
N GLN A 132 4.45 -34.16 -8.77
CA GLN A 132 4.06 -33.76 -7.42
C GLN A 132 4.40 -32.28 -7.21
N LYS A 133 3.61 -31.63 -6.35
CA LYS A 133 3.84 -30.25 -5.93
C LYS A 133 4.63 -30.25 -4.62
N ILE A 134 5.81 -29.66 -4.63
CA ILE A 134 6.61 -29.39 -3.44
C ILE A 134 6.30 -27.96 -2.99
N GLU A 135 5.86 -27.80 -1.75
CA GLU A 135 5.61 -26.49 -1.15
C GLU A 135 6.50 -26.33 0.08
N ALA A 136 7.36 -25.30 0.04
CA ALA A 136 8.31 -24.99 1.08
C ALA A 136 8.06 -23.59 1.64
N ILE A 137 7.81 -23.51 2.95
CA ILE A 137 7.73 -22.25 3.68
C ILE A 137 9.05 -22.08 4.41
N ILE A 138 9.81 -21.04 4.09
CA ILE A 138 11.15 -20.78 4.64
C ILE A 138 11.25 -19.34 5.15
N ARG A 139 12.39 -19.03 5.80
CA ARG A 139 12.71 -17.66 6.20
C ARG A 139 13.07 -16.78 4.98
N PRO A 140 12.70 -15.48 4.97
CA PRO A 140 13.02 -14.57 3.87
C PRO A 140 14.51 -14.46 3.54
N GLU A 141 15.37 -14.40 4.56
CA GLU A 141 16.81 -14.30 4.38
C GLU A 141 17.44 -15.54 3.72
N LYS A 142 16.75 -16.70 3.74
CA LYS A 142 17.23 -17.94 3.13
C LYS A 142 16.83 -18.13 1.67
N LEU A 143 15.96 -17.26 1.14
CA LEU A 143 15.43 -17.36 -0.22
C LEU A 143 16.53 -17.45 -1.28
N HIS A 144 17.52 -16.56 -1.22
CA HIS A 144 18.58 -16.50 -2.23
C HIS A 144 19.46 -17.76 -2.22
N PHE A 145 19.79 -18.30 -1.05
CA PHE A 145 20.54 -19.56 -0.94
C PHE A 145 19.77 -20.74 -1.50
N VAL A 146 18.47 -20.83 -1.19
CA VAL A 146 17.61 -21.92 -1.68
C VAL A 146 17.41 -21.82 -3.19
N LYS A 147 17.20 -20.62 -3.73
CA LYS A 147 17.08 -20.37 -5.17
C LYS A 147 18.32 -20.86 -5.92
N ASN A 148 19.52 -20.43 -5.50
CA ASN A 148 20.76 -20.80 -6.17
C ASN A 148 21.01 -22.30 -6.11
N ALA A 149 20.75 -22.93 -4.96
CA ALA A 149 20.92 -24.38 -4.81
C ALA A 149 19.95 -25.19 -5.67
N LEU A 150 18.73 -24.71 -5.87
CA LEU A 150 17.74 -25.34 -6.76
C LEU A 150 18.12 -25.17 -8.24
N GLU A 151 18.69 -24.02 -8.61
CA GLU A 151 19.21 -23.76 -9.95
C GLU A 151 20.40 -24.68 -10.27
N GLU A 152 21.35 -24.82 -9.35
CA GLU A 152 22.48 -25.77 -9.44
C GLU A 152 22.01 -27.24 -9.49
N ALA A 153 20.89 -27.56 -8.82
CA ALA A 153 20.29 -28.88 -8.86
C ALA A 153 19.53 -29.18 -10.17
N GLY A 154 19.34 -28.18 -11.04
CA GLY A 154 18.65 -28.32 -12.33
C GLY A 154 17.12 -28.25 -12.23
N CYS A 155 16.57 -27.47 -11.30
CA CYS A 155 15.13 -27.27 -11.18
C CYS A 155 14.58 -26.45 -12.39
N PRO A 156 13.54 -26.93 -13.10
CA PRO A 156 13.05 -26.27 -14.32
C PRO A 156 12.41 -24.90 -14.04
N GLY A 157 11.64 -24.78 -12.95
CA GLY A 157 11.00 -23.54 -12.56
C GLY A 157 10.57 -23.53 -11.10
N ILE A 158 10.53 -22.34 -10.50
CA ILE A 158 10.06 -22.12 -9.12
C ILE A 158 9.06 -20.97 -9.10
N SER A 159 8.01 -21.12 -8.29
CA SER A 159 7.07 -20.03 -7.98
C SER A 159 7.35 -19.55 -6.56
N ILE A 160 7.41 -18.23 -6.36
CA ILE A 160 7.74 -17.63 -5.06
C ILE A 160 6.61 -16.68 -4.67
N ALA A 161 6.13 -16.80 -3.43
CA ALA A 161 5.16 -15.89 -2.83
C ALA A 161 5.62 -15.46 -1.43
N GLN A 162 5.45 -14.18 -1.10
CA GLN A 162 5.63 -13.71 0.27
C GLN A 162 4.33 -13.94 1.04
N ILE A 163 4.43 -14.58 2.20
CA ILE A 163 3.28 -14.90 3.05
C ILE A 163 3.54 -14.48 4.49
N ASP A 164 2.49 -14.27 5.26
CA ASP A 164 2.58 -14.04 6.70
C ASP A 164 2.06 -15.27 7.44
N GLY A 165 2.81 -15.75 8.43
CA GLY A 165 2.46 -16.97 9.14
C GLY A 165 3.11 -17.06 10.52
N HIS A 166 2.55 -17.91 11.38
CA HIS A 166 3.11 -18.18 12.71
C HIS A 166 3.05 -19.68 13.00
N GLY A 167 3.98 -20.13 13.83
CA GLY A 167 4.00 -21.50 14.32
C GLY A 167 3.07 -21.67 15.52
N MET A 168 3.34 -22.68 16.35
CA MET A 168 2.57 -22.94 17.57
C MET A 168 2.78 -21.90 18.69
N GLU A 169 3.71 -20.96 18.54
CA GLU A 169 3.92 -19.87 19.51
C GLU A 169 2.90 -18.75 19.29
N LYS A 170 2.12 -18.46 20.34
CA LYS A 170 1.06 -17.45 20.35
C LYS A 170 1.68 -16.05 20.21
N GLY A 171 1.19 -15.26 19.26
CA GLY A 171 1.79 -13.97 18.90
C GLY A 171 1.82 -12.89 19.97
N VAL A 172 2.68 -11.91 19.71
CA VAL A 172 3.01 -10.81 20.61
C VAL A 172 1.97 -9.69 20.49
N ILE A 173 1.49 -9.19 21.63
CA ILE A 173 0.56 -8.05 21.69
C ILE A 173 1.38 -6.76 21.63
N GLN A 174 1.23 -5.95 20.59
CA GLN A 174 1.81 -4.62 20.48
C GLN A 174 0.73 -3.54 20.62
N GLN A 175 1.10 -2.36 21.13
CA GLN A 175 0.18 -1.24 21.30
C GLN A 175 0.51 -0.15 20.28
N TRP A 176 -0.44 0.18 19.39
CA TRP A 176 -0.31 1.26 18.42
C TRP A 176 -1.45 2.27 18.58
N ARG A 177 -1.10 3.55 18.79
CA ARG A 177 -2.05 4.67 18.95
C ARG A 177 -3.20 4.38 19.94
N GLY A 178 -2.89 3.71 21.06
CA GLY A 178 -3.88 3.40 22.10
C GLY A 178 -4.79 2.19 21.80
N LYS A 179 -4.63 1.50 20.67
CA LYS A 179 -5.27 0.21 20.39
C LYS A 179 -4.25 -0.92 20.46
N HIS A 180 -4.62 -2.01 21.12
CA HIS A 180 -3.82 -3.23 21.13
C HIS A 180 -4.01 -3.98 19.81
N TYR A 181 -2.93 -4.16 19.06
CA TYR A 181 -2.89 -5.01 17.88
C TYR A 181 -2.02 -6.21 18.21
N LYS A 182 -2.61 -7.41 18.14
CA LYS A 182 -1.84 -8.65 18.18
C LYS A 182 -1.20 -8.80 16.80
N VAL A 183 0.08 -8.49 16.67
CA VAL A 183 0.83 -8.81 15.44
C VAL A 183 1.24 -10.27 15.57
N ASP A 184 0.33 -11.14 15.11
CA ASP A 184 0.42 -12.59 15.30
C ASP A 184 1.27 -13.27 14.23
N LEU A 185 1.52 -12.60 13.09
CA LEU A 185 2.08 -13.22 11.90
C LEU A 185 3.48 -12.68 11.59
N LEU A 186 4.43 -13.57 11.35
CA LEU A 186 5.78 -13.23 10.91
C LEU A 186 5.89 -13.44 9.39
N PRO A 187 6.60 -12.56 8.68
CA PRO A 187 6.81 -12.71 7.25
C PRO A 187 7.65 -13.97 6.96
N LYS A 188 7.24 -14.72 5.94
CA LYS A 188 7.85 -15.96 5.45
C LYS A 188 7.82 -15.97 3.92
N MET A 189 8.66 -16.80 3.32
CA MET A 189 8.65 -17.03 1.88
C MET A 189 8.09 -18.42 1.60
N LYS A 190 7.09 -18.48 0.74
CA LYS A 190 6.57 -19.72 0.16
C LYS A 190 7.22 -19.95 -1.20
N ILE A 191 7.76 -21.14 -1.40
CA ILE A 191 8.30 -21.62 -2.66
C ILE A 191 7.46 -22.81 -3.09
N GLU A 192 6.96 -22.78 -4.32
CA GLU A 192 6.23 -23.88 -4.95
C GLU A 192 7.00 -24.39 -6.16
N ILE A 193 7.13 -25.71 -6.25
CA ILE A 193 7.85 -26.39 -7.32
C ILE A 193 6.99 -27.57 -7.80
N LEU A 194 6.90 -27.73 -9.12
CA LEU A 194 6.33 -28.92 -9.74
C LEU A 194 7.48 -29.80 -10.22
N ALA A 195 7.55 -31.03 -9.71
CA ALA A 195 8.63 -31.96 -10.02
C ALA A 195 8.06 -33.35 -10.34
N GLU A 196 8.77 -34.10 -11.18
CA GLU A 196 8.50 -35.52 -11.38
C GLU A 196 8.81 -36.30 -10.10
N LYS A 197 8.08 -37.40 -9.86
CA LYS A 197 8.22 -38.19 -8.63
C LYS A 197 9.65 -38.62 -8.30
N ASP A 198 10.46 -38.87 -9.32
CA ASP A 198 11.84 -39.33 -9.14
C ASP A 198 12.78 -38.21 -8.64
N ASP A 199 12.45 -36.94 -8.93
CA ASP A 199 13.25 -35.77 -8.53
C ASP A 199 12.77 -35.11 -7.23
N VAL A 200 11.62 -35.51 -6.70
CA VAL A 200 11.03 -34.89 -5.50
C VAL A 200 11.98 -34.99 -4.31
N ASP A 201 12.53 -36.17 -4.04
CA ASP A 201 13.44 -36.37 -2.92
C ASP A 201 14.72 -35.54 -3.06
N LYS A 202 15.22 -35.38 -4.30
CA LYS A 202 16.39 -34.56 -4.61
C LYS A 202 16.13 -33.09 -4.24
N PHE A 203 15.03 -32.51 -4.72
CA PHE A 203 14.71 -31.10 -4.47
C PHE A 203 14.36 -30.83 -3.00
N VAL A 204 13.63 -31.73 -2.34
CA VAL A 204 13.33 -31.61 -0.90
C VAL A 204 14.63 -31.58 -0.09
N ASN A 205 15.58 -32.48 -0.39
CA ASN A 205 16.87 -32.50 0.31
C ASN A 205 17.67 -31.21 0.11
N VAL A 206 17.71 -30.68 -1.12
CA VAL A 206 18.38 -29.40 -1.44
C VAL A 206 17.75 -28.24 -0.65
N ILE A 207 16.42 -28.14 -0.64
CA ILE A 207 15.70 -27.09 0.11
C ILE A 207 16.02 -27.18 1.61
N VAL A 208 15.96 -28.38 2.18
CA VAL A 208 16.22 -28.58 3.61
C VAL A 208 17.65 -28.20 3.97
N GLN A 209 18.64 -28.61 3.18
CA GLN A 209 20.04 -28.28 3.45
C GLN A 209 20.32 -26.78 3.35
N SER A 210 19.76 -26.11 2.35
CA SER A 210 19.99 -24.68 2.12
C SER A 210 19.22 -23.77 3.09
N ALA A 211 18.01 -24.19 3.50
CA ALA A 211 17.17 -23.40 4.39
C ALA A 211 17.49 -23.58 5.89
N LYS A 212 18.08 -24.72 6.29
CA LYS A 212 18.32 -25.06 7.70
C LYS A 212 19.32 -24.11 8.36
N THR A 213 18.93 -23.57 9.52
CA THR A 213 19.81 -22.84 10.46
C THR A 213 19.95 -23.57 11.79
N GLY A 214 19.01 -24.47 12.11
CA GLY A 214 18.93 -25.15 13.40
C GLY A 214 18.16 -24.37 14.47
N SER A 215 17.60 -23.21 14.11
CA SER A 215 16.82 -22.36 15.03
C SER A 215 15.32 -22.49 14.79
N PHE A 216 14.51 -22.19 15.81
CA PHE A 216 13.05 -22.18 15.69
C PHE A 216 12.58 -21.21 14.60
N GLY A 217 11.71 -21.70 13.70
CA GLY A 217 11.17 -20.90 12.60
C GLY A 217 11.83 -21.10 11.24
N ASP A 218 12.70 -22.10 11.09
CA ASP A 218 13.31 -22.48 9.79
C ASP A 218 12.25 -22.82 8.72
N GLY A 219 11.08 -23.28 9.17
CA GLY A 219 9.91 -23.47 8.34
C GLY A 219 9.56 -24.93 8.13
N LEU A 220 8.78 -25.21 7.07
CA LEU A 220 8.22 -26.52 6.78
C LEU A 220 8.23 -26.76 5.28
N VAL A 221 8.49 -28.00 4.88
CA VAL A 221 8.36 -28.47 3.49
C VAL A 221 7.34 -29.59 3.48
N PHE A 222 6.42 -29.57 2.54
CA PHE A 222 5.45 -30.64 2.33
C PHE A 222 5.28 -30.94 0.85
N VAL A 223 4.92 -32.19 0.57
CA VAL A 223 4.75 -32.71 -0.78
C VAL A 223 3.28 -33.09 -0.97
N CYS A 224 2.68 -32.55 -2.02
CA CYS A 224 1.29 -32.79 -2.39
C CYS A 224 1.23 -33.58 -3.71
N ASP A 225 0.41 -34.62 -3.73
CA ASP A 225 0.08 -35.32 -4.97
C ASP A 225 -0.77 -34.43 -5.88
N THR A 226 -0.47 -34.45 -7.18
CA THR A 226 -1.29 -33.75 -8.19
C THR A 226 -2.13 -34.75 -8.99
N ASN A 227 -3.35 -34.34 -9.32
CA ASN A 227 -4.28 -35.16 -10.11
C ASN A 227 -4.20 -34.87 -11.62
N GLY A 228 -3.59 -33.75 -12.01
CA GLY A 228 -3.43 -33.36 -13.41
C GLY A 228 -2.73 -32.01 -13.53
N ILE A 229 -2.02 -31.81 -14.64
CA ILE A 229 -1.40 -30.54 -15.05
C ILE A 229 -1.84 -30.25 -16.46
N ILE A 230 -2.17 -28.98 -16.72
CA ILE A 230 -2.52 -28.47 -18.05
C ILE A 230 -1.59 -27.30 -18.36
N ASN A 231 -0.87 -27.37 -19.47
CA ASN A 231 -0.11 -26.24 -19.98
C ASN A 231 -1.06 -25.29 -20.72
N ILE A 232 -1.16 -24.03 -20.28
CA ILE A 232 -2.10 -23.05 -20.83
C ILE A 232 -1.78 -22.69 -22.29
N ARG A 233 -0.49 -22.65 -22.65
CA ARG A 233 -0.03 -22.26 -24.00
C ARG A 233 -0.35 -23.33 -25.03
N THR A 234 -0.17 -24.60 -24.66
CA THR A 234 -0.26 -25.72 -25.60
C THR A 234 -1.54 -26.54 -25.45
N GLY A 235 -2.25 -26.41 -24.34
CA GLY A 235 -3.45 -27.19 -24.02
C GLY A 235 -3.19 -28.66 -23.72
N TYR A 236 -1.92 -29.09 -23.65
CA TYR A 236 -1.57 -30.48 -23.37
C TYR A 236 -1.70 -30.81 -21.88
N GLU A 237 -2.21 -32.01 -21.61
CA GLU A 237 -2.28 -32.61 -20.30
C GLU A 237 -1.11 -33.58 -20.10
N GLY A 238 -0.53 -33.64 -18.91
CA GLY A 238 0.08 -34.89 -18.44
C GLY A 238 1.55 -34.88 -18.05
N SER A 239 2.51 -34.42 -18.85
CA SER A 239 3.95 -34.45 -18.50
C SER A 239 4.88 -34.05 -19.66
N ALA A 240 4.62 -32.94 -20.34
CA ALA A 240 5.57 -32.47 -21.35
C ALA A 240 5.63 -30.95 -21.26
N ASP A 241 6.83 -30.46 -20.94
CA ASP A 241 7.20 -29.06 -20.91
C ASP A 241 6.63 -28.30 -19.69
N ILE A 242 7.21 -28.62 -18.54
CA ILE A 242 7.38 -27.65 -17.45
C ILE A 242 8.44 -26.65 -17.95
N ASP A 243 8.04 -25.70 -18.79
CA ASP A 243 8.87 -24.56 -19.21
C ASP A 243 9.25 -23.68 -18.01
#